data_AF-A0A074YWE4-F1
#
_entry.id   AF-A0A074YWE4-F1
#
_cell.length_a   1.000
_cell.length_b   1.000
_cell.length_c   1.000
_cell.angle_alpha   90.00
_cell.angle_beta   90.00
_cell.angle_gamma   90.00
#
_symmetry.space_group_name_H-M   'P 1'
#
loop_
_entity.id
_entity.type
_entity.pdbx_description
1 polymer ?
#
loop_
_entity_poly.entity_id
_entity_poly.type
_entity_poly.pdbx_seq_one_letter_code
_entity_poly.pdbx_strand_id
1 'polypeptide(L)'
;MAGGEANSYYQMPDGDRQKDYPMQPQQAYNQNGQQHYQQQNFQQQNYQEPYQNGQGYSQPPPNYGQNFNPRPEMNGYDNKPTFEQAFKIDKPKWNDWWAGLLFLAVAAGYVVVSGIALQGYAATKGFNGGGIYDSKNDFGLDTNTIVLFVFCLAMAMVLSYAYIWLARAFTKQFIWITGIIHIIAGFATAIYMLSRKYYSGGIVFLIFSIFTVVCFISWIPRIPFSVVMLQTSIDVSKKFGHVYIVSLVGGVLATALGAWFSVTLVAVYVKYEPGANPACSTGAGGCSSAKVIGLLVFITFAMYWISEFLKNTIHVIISGVYGSWYFCSNNPPKNITRGAARRSLTYSFGSISLGSLVVAIINMLRQACSIARQQEANSGNFVANIALCVLQCLIGILDWAVQFINRYAFSYIALYGKGYIPAAKATWTLIKDRGIDALVNECLIGPVLTQGATAIAYLCALLAYLYLIFTSPAYNSNGEYTPVVVAFAFLIGLQIANIFTTPISSGIDTIFVAAAFDPQVMITEHPELYAKMVATYPHVQQAIHA
;
A
#
# COMPACT_ATOMS: atom_id res chain seq x y z
N MET A 1 42.65 31.46 -3.09
CA MET A 1 41.71 31.74 -4.19
C MET A 1 40.42 30.99 -3.88
N ALA A 2 39.33 31.75 -3.67
CA ALA A 2 37.89 31.41 -3.64
C ALA A 2 37.48 30.08 -2.95
N GLY A 3 36.68 30.03 -1.88
CA GLY A 3 35.56 30.88 -1.41
C GLY A 3 34.36 29.93 -1.19
N GLY A 4 33.99 29.59 0.05
CA GLY A 4 32.89 30.21 0.82
C GLY A 4 31.67 29.26 0.81
N GLU A 5 30.83 29.06 1.82
CA GLU A 5 30.66 29.63 3.16
C GLU A 5 29.95 28.56 4.01
N ALA A 6 30.41 28.33 5.24
CA ALA A 6 29.70 27.61 6.28
C ALA A 6 29.72 28.48 7.54
N ASN A 7 28.59 28.49 8.26
CA ASN A 7 28.37 29.08 9.58
C ASN A 7 28.40 30.61 9.71
N SER A 8 27.20 31.20 9.77
CA SER A 8 26.94 32.30 10.70
C SER A 8 25.44 32.41 11.02
N TYR A 9 25.01 31.78 12.11
CA TYR A 9 23.67 31.99 12.67
C TYR A 9 23.72 32.15 14.18
N TYR A 10 24.65 32.96 14.68
CA TYR A 10 24.58 33.57 16.00
C TYR A 10 25.41 34.84 15.99
N GLN A 11 24.74 36.01 16.03
CA GLN A 11 25.05 37.15 16.92
C GLN A 11 24.31 38.41 16.43
N MET A 12 23.42 38.92 17.28
CA MET A 12 22.92 40.30 17.24
C MET A 12 24.01 41.26 17.71
N PRO A 13 23.94 42.53 17.28
CA PRO A 13 24.05 43.60 18.26
C PRO A 13 23.04 44.75 18.07
N ASP A 14 22.71 45.36 19.21
CA ASP A 14 21.96 46.60 19.45
C ASP A 14 22.45 47.84 18.69
N GLY A 15 21.55 48.80 18.48
CA GLY A 15 21.91 50.17 18.08
C GLY A 15 20.74 51.07 17.63
N ASP A 16 20.32 51.96 18.53
CA ASP A 16 19.34 53.05 18.41
C ASP A 16 19.29 53.90 17.11
N ARG A 17 18.05 54.27 16.69
CA ARG A 17 17.49 55.65 16.52
C ARG A 17 16.51 55.81 15.34
N GLN A 18 15.24 56.05 15.71
CA GLN A 18 14.40 57.22 15.39
C GLN A 18 14.20 57.68 13.93
N LYS A 19 12.94 57.59 13.43
CA LYS A 19 12.12 58.66 12.79
C LYS A 19 10.78 58.06 12.31
N ASP A 20 9.63 58.37 12.90
CA ASP A 20 8.76 59.55 12.77
C ASP A 20 7.73 59.43 11.63
N TYR A 21 6.42 59.41 11.95
CA TYR A 21 5.26 59.80 11.12
C TYR A 21 3.96 59.82 11.99
N PRO A 22 2.93 60.64 11.64
CA PRO A 22 2.35 61.62 12.56
C PRO A 22 0.92 61.35 13.07
N MET A 23 0.50 62.22 14.00
CA MET A 23 -0.71 62.21 14.83
C MET A 23 -2.01 62.80 14.22
N GLN A 24 -3.15 62.24 14.68
CA GLN A 24 -4.44 62.87 15.10
C GLN A 24 -5.45 63.37 14.03
N PRO A 25 -6.77 63.57 14.37
CA PRO A 25 -7.39 63.73 15.70
C PRO A 25 -8.73 63.01 16.02
N GLN A 26 -9.08 63.01 17.32
CA GLN A 26 -10.40 62.72 17.91
C GLN A 26 -11.46 63.79 17.57
N GLN A 27 -12.74 63.40 17.55
CA GLN A 27 -13.89 64.29 17.84
C GLN A 27 -15.15 63.52 18.27
N ALA A 28 -16.02 64.20 19.02
CA ALA A 28 -17.06 63.68 19.89
C ALA A 28 -18.51 63.97 19.42
N TYR A 29 -19.47 63.25 20.03
CA TYR A 29 -20.92 63.52 20.25
C TYR A 29 -21.89 63.72 19.06
N ASN A 30 -22.95 62.87 18.97
CA ASN A 30 -24.36 63.34 19.08
C ASN A 30 -25.40 62.22 19.28
N GLN A 31 -26.58 62.62 19.78
CA GLN A 31 -27.67 61.87 20.40
C GLN A 31 -28.95 61.86 19.52
N ASN A 32 -29.73 60.75 19.53
CA ASN A 32 -31.19 60.57 19.26
C ASN A 32 -31.43 59.10 18.84
N GLY A 33 -32.42 58.29 19.25
CA GLY A 33 -33.63 58.39 20.07
C GLY A 33 -34.64 57.32 19.60
N GLN A 34 -35.31 56.61 20.53
CA GLN A 34 -36.49 55.69 20.39
C GLN A 34 -36.23 54.26 19.82
N GLN A 35 -36.84 53.15 20.27
CA GLN A 35 -38.02 52.86 21.12
C GLN A 35 -37.99 51.38 21.65
N HIS A 36 -38.72 51.13 22.74
CA HIS A 36 -38.90 49.89 23.52
C HIS A 36 -39.38 48.62 22.75
N TYR A 37 -39.03 47.42 23.24
CA TYR A 37 -39.95 46.44 23.87
C TYR A 37 -39.17 45.36 24.64
N GLN A 38 -39.77 44.89 25.73
CA GLN A 38 -39.22 44.11 26.83
C GLN A 38 -40.05 42.83 26.96
N GLN A 39 -39.42 41.65 27.15
CA GLN A 39 -39.96 40.41 27.74
C GLN A 39 -38.90 39.30 27.59
N GLN A 40 -38.66 38.32 28.46
CA GLN A 40 -38.87 38.09 29.89
C GLN A 40 -38.08 36.80 30.20
N ASN A 41 -37.46 36.74 31.38
CA ASN A 41 -36.66 35.63 31.92
C ASN A 41 -37.33 34.26 31.87
N PHE A 42 -36.54 33.20 31.71
CA PHE A 42 -36.57 32.02 32.60
C PHE A 42 -35.15 31.50 32.85
N GLN A 43 -34.80 31.44 34.14
CA GLN A 43 -33.56 30.92 34.72
C GLN A 43 -33.58 29.39 34.79
N GLN A 44 -32.44 28.72 34.62
CA GLN A 44 -32.09 27.56 35.44
C GLN A 44 -30.58 27.29 35.55
N GLN A 45 -30.09 27.65 36.74
CA GLN A 45 -28.97 27.16 37.56
C GLN A 45 -27.73 26.48 36.93
N ASN A 46 -26.64 27.23 37.07
CA ASN A 46 -25.22 26.86 37.07
C ASN A 46 -24.87 25.86 38.20
N TYR A 47 -24.02 24.89 37.90
CA TYR A 47 -23.02 24.34 38.84
C TYR A 47 -21.65 24.88 38.41
N GLN A 48 -21.05 25.74 39.24
CA GLN A 48 -19.69 26.27 39.07
C GLN A 48 -18.73 25.55 40.03
N GLU A 49 -17.62 25.02 39.52
CA GLU A 49 -16.37 24.85 40.30
C GLU A 49 -15.36 25.94 39.89
N PRO A 50 -14.55 26.48 40.82
CA PRO A 50 -13.76 27.68 40.59
C PRO A 50 -12.37 27.34 40.03
N TYR A 51 -12.05 27.86 38.84
CA TYR A 51 -10.66 27.91 38.37
C TYR A 51 -9.96 29.21 38.78
N GLN A 52 -8.81 28.99 39.41
CA GLN A 52 -7.87 29.97 39.93
C GLN A 52 -7.16 30.72 38.80
N ASN A 53 -6.96 32.01 39.02
CA ASN A 53 -6.43 33.02 38.12
C ASN A 53 -4.98 32.73 37.69
N GLY A 54 -4.71 32.66 36.40
CA GLY A 54 -3.36 32.55 35.83
C GLY A 54 -3.31 33.24 34.46
N GLN A 55 -2.79 34.47 34.45
CA GLN A 55 -2.57 35.27 33.25
C GLN A 55 -1.61 34.55 32.28
N GLY A 56 -2.10 34.24 31.08
CA GLY A 56 -1.30 33.80 29.96
C GLY A 56 -1.95 34.27 28.67
N TYR A 57 -1.24 35.09 27.90
CA TYR A 57 -1.65 35.55 26.57
C TYR A 57 -1.94 34.33 25.67
N SER A 58 -3.21 34.02 25.43
CA SER A 58 -3.62 33.07 24.40
C SER A 58 -3.76 33.81 23.07
N GLN A 59 -2.83 33.55 22.16
CA GLN A 59 -3.02 33.86 20.75
C GLN A 59 -4.27 33.10 20.24
N PRO A 60 -5.15 33.73 19.45
CA PRO A 60 -6.29 33.04 18.87
C PRO A 60 -5.80 31.88 17.97
N PRO A 61 -6.45 30.71 18.00
CA PRO A 61 -6.05 29.59 17.15
C PRO A 61 -6.14 29.99 15.67
N PRO A 62 -5.21 29.52 14.81
CA PRO A 62 -5.23 29.87 13.40
C PRO A 62 -6.51 29.38 12.73
N ASN A 63 -7.11 30.23 11.90
CA ASN A 63 -8.35 29.95 11.19
C ASN A 63 -8.07 29.03 9.98
N TYR A 64 -8.17 27.72 10.16
CA TYR A 64 -7.82 26.69 9.17
C TYR A 64 -8.93 26.37 8.14
N GLY A 65 -9.97 27.20 8.02
CA GLY A 65 -11.13 26.92 7.16
C GLY A 65 -11.01 27.30 5.68
N GLN A 66 -10.00 28.07 5.24
CA GLN A 66 -10.09 28.76 3.94
C GLN A 66 -9.49 28.05 2.71
N ASN A 67 -8.68 27.00 2.86
CA ASN A 67 -8.02 26.35 1.70
C ASN A 67 -8.63 25.00 1.26
N PHE A 68 -9.69 24.56 1.92
CA PHE A 68 -10.52 23.45 1.46
C PHE A 68 -11.88 24.02 1.09
N ASN A 69 -12.31 23.78 -0.15
CA ASN A 69 -13.57 24.30 -0.69
C ASN A 69 -14.69 24.12 0.36
N PRO A 70 -15.25 25.21 0.92
CA PRO A 70 -16.26 25.09 1.97
C PRO A 70 -17.45 24.31 1.41
N ARG A 71 -17.97 23.33 2.16
CA ARG A 71 -19.30 22.81 1.89
C ARG A 71 -20.28 23.99 1.87
N PRO A 72 -21.28 24.02 0.96
CA PRO A 72 -22.36 24.99 1.09
C PRO A 72 -23.04 24.81 2.45
N GLU A 73 -23.37 25.94 3.08
CA GLU A 73 -23.92 26.03 4.43
C GLU A 73 -25.03 25.00 4.72
N MET A 74 -24.89 24.33 5.86
CA MET A 74 -25.77 23.27 6.33
C MET A 74 -27.04 23.88 6.94
N ASN A 75 -28.01 24.24 6.10
CA ASN A 75 -29.34 24.66 6.53
C ASN A 75 -30.31 23.47 6.50
N GLY A 76 -30.72 22.99 7.69
CA GLY A 76 -31.87 22.10 7.88
C GLY A 76 -31.54 20.62 8.07
N TYR A 77 -32.13 20.02 9.11
CA TYR A 77 -31.98 18.61 9.51
C TYR A 77 -32.45 17.59 8.45
N ASP A 78 -33.18 18.00 7.41
CA ASP A 78 -33.89 17.10 6.47
C ASP A 78 -33.26 16.93 5.07
N ASN A 79 -32.18 17.63 4.72
CA ASN A 79 -31.55 17.50 3.39
C ASN A 79 -30.02 17.33 3.47
N LYS A 80 -29.57 16.17 3.94
CA LYS A 80 -28.15 15.81 3.89
C LYS A 80 -27.74 15.44 2.45
N PRO A 81 -26.66 16.04 1.88
CA PRO A 81 -26.30 15.87 0.48
C PRO A 81 -25.87 14.43 0.16
N THR A 82 -26.21 13.95 -1.03
CA THR A 82 -25.74 12.65 -1.55
C THR A 82 -24.22 12.69 -1.77
N PHE A 83 -23.52 11.55 -1.84
CA PHE A 83 -22.06 11.50 -2.08
C PHE A 83 -21.63 12.36 -3.29
N GLU A 84 -22.42 12.37 -4.35
CA GLU A 84 -22.20 13.16 -5.57
C GLU A 84 -22.36 14.68 -5.35
N GLN A 85 -23.13 15.09 -4.34
CA GLN A 85 -23.30 16.48 -3.92
C GLN A 85 -22.21 16.91 -2.92
N ALA A 86 -21.81 16.01 -2.01
CA ALA A 86 -20.74 16.25 -1.03
C ALA A 86 -19.33 16.26 -1.67
N PHE A 87 -19.13 15.46 -2.72
CA PHE A 87 -17.88 15.36 -3.49
C PHE A 87 -18.12 15.70 -4.96
N LYS A 88 -18.80 16.82 -5.23
CA LYS A 88 -19.09 17.26 -6.60
C LYS A 88 -17.79 17.47 -7.36
N ILE A 89 -17.55 16.61 -8.36
CA ILE A 89 -16.42 16.76 -9.29
C ILE A 89 -16.87 17.79 -10.33
N ASP A 90 -16.23 18.96 -10.35
CA ASP A 90 -16.47 20.00 -11.37
C ASP A 90 -16.00 19.51 -12.74
N LYS A 91 -16.92 18.81 -13.42
CA LYS A 91 -16.77 18.11 -14.71
C LYS A 91 -15.77 16.93 -14.66
N PRO A 92 -16.11 15.77 -15.27
CA PRO A 92 -15.19 14.65 -15.33
C PRO A 92 -13.95 15.00 -16.16
N LYS A 93 -12.83 15.30 -15.49
CA LYS A 93 -11.53 15.55 -16.13
C LYS A 93 -10.68 14.28 -16.06
N TRP A 94 -10.15 13.86 -17.20
CA TRP A 94 -9.19 12.76 -17.27
C TRP A 94 -7.85 13.25 -16.76
N ASN A 95 -7.47 12.81 -15.57
CA ASN A 95 -6.17 13.16 -14.98
C ASN A 95 -5.11 12.14 -15.39
N ASP A 96 -3.90 12.64 -15.64
CA ASP A 96 -2.71 11.82 -15.94
C ASP A 96 -2.90 10.79 -17.08
N TRP A 97 -3.68 11.16 -18.12
CA TRP A 97 -4.07 10.26 -19.22
C TRP A 97 -2.88 9.61 -19.96
N TRP A 98 -1.75 10.31 -20.05
CA TRP A 98 -0.52 9.79 -20.65
C TRP A 98 -0.01 8.53 -19.95
N ALA A 99 -0.12 8.48 -18.61
CA ALA A 99 0.31 7.32 -17.82
C ALA A 99 -0.65 6.14 -18.01
N GLY A 100 -1.94 6.45 -18.22
CA GLY A 100 -2.94 5.45 -18.62
C GLY A 100 -2.62 4.83 -19.99
N LEU A 101 -2.29 5.64 -20.99
CA LEU A 101 -1.90 5.13 -22.31
C LEU A 101 -0.60 4.33 -22.27
N LEU A 102 0.40 4.79 -21.51
CA LEU A 102 1.66 4.07 -21.36
C LEU A 102 1.43 2.69 -20.71
N PHE A 103 0.56 2.60 -19.71
CA PHE A 103 0.18 1.34 -19.09
C PHE A 103 -0.48 0.39 -20.10
N LEU A 104 -1.42 0.89 -20.91
CA LEU A 104 -2.06 0.08 -21.95
C LEU A 104 -1.06 -0.38 -23.01
N ALA A 105 -0.08 0.45 -23.37
CA ALA A 105 0.99 0.08 -24.29
C ALA A 105 1.89 -1.03 -23.72
N VAL A 106 2.27 -0.95 -22.44
CA VAL A 106 3.05 -2.01 -21.77
C VAL A 106 2.24 -3.30 -21.63
N ALA A 107 0.96 -3.21 -21.28
CA ALA A 107 0.07 -4.36 -21.23
C ALA A 107 -0.09 -5.02 -22.61
N ALA A 108 -0.25 -4.23 -23.68
CA ALA A 108 -0.31 -4.74 -25.05
C ALA A 108 1.02 -5.40 -25.45
N GLY A 109 2.16 -4.79 -25.11
CA GLY A 109 3.48 -5.39 -25.32
C GLY A 109 3.65 -6.72 -24.59
N TYR A 110 3.16 -6.82 -23.34
CA TYR A 110 3.14 -8.07 -22.59
C TYR A 110 2.28 -9.15 -23.28
N VAL A 111 1.10 -8.78 -23.79
CA VAL A 111 0.24 -9.71 -24.56
C VAL A 111 0.94 -10.22 -25.81
N VAL A 112 1.62 -9.34 -26.55
CA VAL A 112 2.38 -9.72 -27.76
C VAL A 112 3.53 -10.66 -27.42
N VAL A 113 4.35 -10.31 -26.42
CA VAL A 113 5.47 -11.15 -25.97
C VAL A 113 4.97 -12.50 -25.50
N SER A 114 3.90 -12.53 -24.71
CA SER A 114 3.28 -13.74 -24.22
C SER A 114 2.76 -14.62 -25.36
N GLY A 115 2.04 -14.04 -26.33
CA GLY A 115 1.54 -14.76 -27.49
C GLY A 115 2.65 -15.40 -28.33
N ILE A 116 3.73 -14.65 -28.58
CA ILE A 116 4.90 -15.17 -29.32
C ILE A 116 5.61 -16.28 -28.53
N ALA A 117 5.79 -16.12 -27.22
CA ALA A 117 6.41 -17.12 -26.36
C ALA A 117 5.57 -18.41 -26.30
N LEU A 118 4.26 -18.26 -26.08
CA LEU A 118 3.29 -19.36 -26.03
C LEU A 118 3.19 -20.14 -27.34
N GLN A 119 3.27 -19.46 -28.49
CA GLN A 119 3.34 -20.11 -29.79
C GLN A 119 4.57 -21.04 -29.89
N GLY A 120 5.72 -20.58 -29.40
CA GLY A 120 6.94 -21.40 -29.37
C GLY A 120 6.80 -22.60 -28.44
N TYR A 121 6.27 -22.38 -27.24
CA TYR A 121 5.97 -23.45 -26.29
C TYR A 121 4.99 -24.48 -26.86
N ALA A 122 3.92 -24.05 -27.54
CA ALA A 122 2.94 -24.94 -28.15
C ALA A 122 3.56 -25.80 -29.27
N ALA A 123 4.45 -25.21 -30.08
CA ALA A 123 5.16 -25.92 -31.15
C ALA A 123 6.14 -26.97 -30.62
N THR A 124 6.74 -26.75 -29.45
CA THR A 124 7.71 -27.68 -28.83
C THR A 124 7.13 -28.43 -27.62
N LYS A 125 5.80 -28.44 -27.44
CA LYS A 125 5.15 -29.08 -26.28
C LYS A 125 5.50 -30.56 -26.14
N GLY A 126 5.63 -31.28 -27.26
CA GLY A 126 6.03 -32.69 -27.24
C GLY A 126 7.45 -32.94 -26.73
N PHE A 127 8.33 -31.92 -26.75
CA PHE A 127 9.67 -31.99 -26.17
C PHE A 127 9.68 -31.59 -24.68
N ASN A 128 8.88 -30.60 -24.30
CA ASN A 128 8.81 -30.07 -22.92
C ASN A 128 7.88 -30.85 -21.98
N GLY A 129 7.26 -31.94 -22.47
CA GLY A 129 6.32 -32.75 -21.69
C GLY A 129 4.95 -32.08 -21.49
N GLY A 130 3.96 -32.88 -21.11
CA GLY A 130 2.61 -32.45 -20.73
C GLY A 130 2.34 -32.49 -19.23
N GLY A 131 3.25 -33.03 -18.42
CA GLY A 131 3.08 -33.24 -16.99
C GLY A 131 4.36 -33.07 -16.19
N ILE A 132 4.51 -33.88 -15.14
CA ILE A 132 5.57 -33.73 -14.12
C ILE A 132 6.85 -34.48 -14.51
N TYR A 133 6.74 -35.64 -15.18
CA TYR A 133 7.85 -36.60 -15.36
C TYR A 133 8.14 -36.96 -16.83
N ASP A 134 7.52 -36.28 -17.80
CA ASP A 134 7.52 -36.65 -19.21
C ASP A 134 8.26 -35.66 -20.13
N SER A 135 9.02 -34.73 -19.54
CA SER A 135 9.83 -33.76 -20.27
C SER A 135 11.17 -34.35 -20.71
N LYS A 136 11.60 -33.99 -21.93
CA LYS A 136 12.94 -34.28 -22.47
C LYS A 136 13.88 -33.06 -22.38
N ASN A 137 13.39 -31.93 -21.86
CA ASN A 137 14.16 -30.70 -21.71
C ASN A 137 15.01 -30.78 -20.42
N ASP A 138 16.32 -30.67 -20.58
CA ASP A 138 17.33 -30.78 -19.50
C ASP A 138 18.15 -29.49 -19.32
N PHE A 139 17.88 -28.44 -20.09
CA PHE A 139 18.67 -27.20 -20.07
C PHE A 139 17.88 -25.97 -19.61
N GLY A 140 16.54 -26.01 -19.63
CA GLY A 140 15.69 -24.88 -19.27
C GLY A 140 14.37 -25.27 -18.62
N LEU A 141 13.64 -24.28 -18.10
CA LEU A 141 12.31 -24.48 -17.50
C LEU A 141 11.34 -25.13 -18.48
N ASP A 142 10.44 -25.96 -17.98
CA ASP A 142 9.52 -26.76 -18.78
C ASP A 142 8.11 -26.87 -18.14
N THR A 143 7.29 -27.79 -18.64
CA THR A 143 5.92 -27.99 -18.16
C THR A 143 5.85 -28.40 -16.68
N ASN A 144 6.87 -29.08 -16.15
CA ASN A 144 6.92 -29.42 -14.73
C ASN A 144 6.92 -28.14 -13.86
N THR A 145 7.64 -27.08 -14.29
CA THR A 145 7.64 -25.79 -13.61
C THR A 145 6.28 -25.10 -13.66
N ILE A 146 5.55 -25.21 -14.78
CA ILE A 146 4.18 -24.65 -14.89
C ILE A 146 3.25 -25.33 -13.89
N VAL A 147 3.28 -26.66 -13.82
CA VAL A 147 2.48 -27.45 -12.87
C VAL A 147 2.80 -27.04 -11.42
N LEU A 148 4.08 -26.86 -11.10
CA LEU A 148 4.50 -26.34 -9.81
C LEU A 148 3.85 -24.98 -9.48
N PHE A 149 3.93 -24.02 -10.39
CA PHE A 149 3.37 -22.69 -10.14
C PHE A 149 1.84 -22.72 -9.99
N VAL A 150 1.14 -23.63 -10.67
CA VAL A 150 -0.30 -23.86 -10.44
C VAL A 150 -0.56 -24.32 -9.01
N PHE A 151 0.23 -25.24 -8.47
CA PHE A 151 0.11 -25.65 -7.05
C PHE A 151 0.40 -24.49 -6.10
N CYS A 152 1.42 -23.69 -6.36
CA CYS A 152 1.73 -22.50 -5.56
C CYS A 152 0.58 -21.47 -5.59
N LEU A 153 -0.01 -21.20 -6.75
CA LEU A 153 -1.14 -20.27 -6.89
C LEU A 153 -2.39 -20.77 -6.16
N ALA A 154 -2.70 -22.07 -6.28
CA ALA A 154 -3.82 -22.69 -5.57
C ALA A 154 -3.63 -22.58 -4.05
N MET A 155 -2.43 -22.92 -3.55
CA MET A 155 -2.12 -22.79 -2.13
C MET A 155 -2.16 -21.34 -1.66
N ALA A 156 -1.59 -20.40 -2.43
CA ALA A 156 -1.62 -18.97 -2.10
C ALA A 156 -3.06 -18.46 -1.98
N MET A 157 -3.95 -18.83 -2.91
CA MET A 157 -5.36 -18.44 -2.86
C MET A 157 -6.06 -19.00 -1.61
N VAL A 158 -5.90 -20.31 -1.34
CA VAL A 158 -6.54 -20.97 -0.18
C VAL A 158 -6.06 -20.37 1.14
N LEU A 159 -4.73 -20.22 1.30
CA LEU A 159 -4.16 -19.66 2.52
C LEU A 159 -4.52 -18.18 2.69
N SER A 160 -4.58 -17.39 1.61
CA SER A 160 -4.99 -15.98 1.68
C SER A 160 -6.45 -15.84 2.09
N TYR A 161 -7.33 -16.66 1.52
CA TYR A 161 -8.74 -16.69 1.93
C TYR A 161 -8.89 -17.10 3.40
N ALA A 162 -8.18 -18.16 3.83
CA ALA A 162 -8.18 -18.60 5.21
C ALA A 162 -7.65 -17.52 6.17
N TYR A 163 -6.60 -16.79 5.77
CA TYR A 163 -6.02 -15.70 6.56
C TYR A 163 -7.01 -14.54 6.76
N ILE A 164 -7.72 -14.13 5.72
CA ILE A 164 -8.78 -13.12 5.82
C ILE A 164 -9.95 -13.62 6.66
N TRP A 165 -10.32 -14.89 6.52
CA TRP A 165 -11.36 -15.48 7.35
C TRP A 165 -10.98 -15.46 8.84
N LEU A 166 -9.73 -15.81 9.18
CA LEU A 166 -9.21 -15.71 10.55
C LEU A 166 -9.20 -14.27 11.08
N ALA A 167 -8.76 -13.31 10.25
CA ALA A 167 -8.79 -11.90 10.59
C ALA A 167 -10.21 -11.41 10.94
N ARG A 168 -11.23 -11.99 10.30
CA ARG A 168 -12.65 -11.66 10.52
C ARG A 168 -13.25 -12.36 11.72
N ALA A 169 -12.90 -13.62 11.95
CA ALA A 169 -13.47 -14.44 13.02
C ALA A 169 -12.89 -14.05 14.39
N PHE A 170 -11.60 -13.72 14.45
CA PHE A 170 -10.87 -13.57 15.72
C PHE A 170 -10.05 -12.27 15.77
N THR A 171 -10.67 -11.10 15.59
CA THR A 171 -9.96 -9.80 15.44
C THR A 171 -8.97 -9.50 16.56
N LYS A 172 -9.30 -9.84 17.81
CA LYS A 172 -8.44 -9.62 18.98
C LYS A 172 -7.25 -10.57 19.01
N GLN A 173 -7.51 -11.87 18.81
CA GLN A 173 -6.49 -12.91 18.87
C GLN A 173 -5.59 -12.90 17.63
N PHE A 174 -6.12 -12.46 16.48
CA PHE A 174 -5.44 -12.45 15.19
C PHE A 174 -4.11 -11.69 15.21
N ILE A 175 -4.08 -10.51 15.82
CA ILE A 175 -2.85 -9.69 15.94
C ILE A 175 -1.79 -10.41 16.78
N TRP A 176 -2.21 -10.98 17.93
CA TRP A 176 -1.33 -11.73 18.82
C TRP A 176 -0.79 -13.00 18.18
N ILE A 177 -1.68 -13.81 17.59
CA ILE A 177 -1.33 -15.08 16.94
C ILE A 177 -0.37 -14.84 15.79
N THR A 178 -0.64 -13.84 14.93
CA THR A 178 0.24 -13.53 13.79
C THR A 178 1.64 -13.14 14.27
N GLY A 179 1.75 -12.26 15.26
CA GLY A 179 3.05 -11.83 15.79
C GLY A 179 3.82 -12.97 16.47
N ILE A 180 3.17 -13.78 17.30
CA ILE A 180 3.79 -14.93 17.98
C ILE A 180 4.26 -15.97 16.97
N ILE A 181 3.44 -16.31 15.97
CA ILE A 181 3.83 -17.25 14.90
C ILE A 181 5.07 -16.73 14.17
N HIS A 182 5.15 -15.43 13.88
CA HIS A 182 6.29 -14.84 13.20
C HIS A 182 7.59 -14.93 14.04
N ILE A 183 7.49 -14.68 15.34
CA ILE A 183 8.61 -14.85 16.27
C ILE A 183 9.09 -16.31 16.30
N ILE A 184 8.16 -17.26 16.46
CA ILE A 184 8.48 -18.69 16.49
C ILE A 184 9.13 -19.13 15.18
N ALA A 185 8.56 -18.72 14.04
CA ALA A 185 9.11 -19.03 12.72
C ALA A 185 10.52 -18.46 12.52
N GLY A 186 10.77 -17.23 12.99
CA GLY A 186 12.09 -16.61 12.96
C GLY A 186 13.14 -17.43 13.72
N PHE A 187 12.85 -17.78 14.98
CA PHE A 187 13.75 -18.60 15.79
C PHE A 187 13.94 -20.01 15.23
N ALA A 188 12.86 -20.65 14.77
CA ALA A 188 12.94 -21.98 14.15
C ALA A 188 13.84 -21.95 12.91
N THR A 189 13.73 -20.92 12.07
CA THR A 189 14.58 -20.74 10.88
C THR A 189 16.04 -20.49 11.28
N ALA A 190 16.29 -19.65 12.28
CA ALA A 190 17.64 -19.38 12.78
C ALA A 190 18.31 -20.66 13.31
N ILE A 191 17.61 -21.43 14.14
CA ILE A 191 18.10 -22.70 14.70
C ILE A 191 18.36 -23.72 13.60
N TYR A 192 17.44 -23.84 12.63
CA TYR A 192 17.60 -24.73 11.49
C TYR A 192 18.88 -24.39 10.68
N MET A 193 19.08 -23.12 10.34
CA MET A 193 20.27 -22.69 9.57
C MET A 193 21.58 -22.90 10.34
N LEU A 194 21.60 -22.63 11.65
CA LEU A 194 22.77 -22.88 12.50
C LEU A 194 23.09 -24.38 12.60
N SER A 195 22.07 -25.24 12.71
CA SER A 195 22.27 -26.70 12.75
C SER A 195 22.85 -27.27 11.44
N ARG A 196 22.56 -26.63 10.30
CA ARG A 196 23.13 -26.95 8.98
C ARG A 196 24.50 -26.32 8.71
N LYS A 197 25.14 -25.71 9.72
CA LYS A 197 26.43 -24.99 9.63
C LYS A 197 26.42 -23.79 8.67
N TYR A 198 25.23 -23.26 8.34
CA TYR A 198 25.11 -22.02 7.57
C TYR A 198 25.11 -20.82 8.53
N TYR A 199 26.29 -20.51 9.08
CA TYR A 199 26.46 -19.54 10.16
C TYR A 199 26.00 -18.13 9.78
N SER A 200 26.30 -17.68 8.55
CA SER A 200 25.93 -16.33 8.09
C SER A 200 24.41 -16.14 8.11
N GLY A 201 23.64 -17.06 7.50
CA GLY A 201 22.17 -16.98 7.52
C GLY A 201 21.61 -17.14 8.92
N GLY A 202 22.10 -18.12 9.68
CA GLY A 202 21.64 -18.39 11.03
C GLY A 202 21.79 -17.20 11.99
N ILE A 203 22.95 -16.52 11.98
CA ILE A 203 23.19 -15.32 12.81
C ILE A 203 22.26 -14.17 12.38
N VAL A 204 22.09 -13.94 11.08
CA VAL A 204 21.22 -12.88 10.57
C VAL A 204 19.77 -13.11 11.00
N PHE A 205 19.23 -14.31 10.81
CA PHE A 205 17.88 -14.66 11.25
C PHE A 205 17.73 -14.57 12.78
N LEU A 206 18.76 -14.92 13.55
CA LEU A 206 18.74 -14.78 15.01
C LEU A 206 18.61 -13.31 15.43
N ILE A 207 19.42 -12.42 14.85
CA ILE A 207 19.36 -10.97 15.13
C ILE A 207 17.98 -10.42 14.77
N PHE A 208 17.45 -10.74 13.58
CA PHE A 208 16.12 -10.31 13.16
C PHE A 208 15.00 -10.87 14.05
N SER A 209 15.15 -12.09 14.55
CA SER A 209 14.18 -12.70 15.47
C SER A 209 14.17 -11.98 16.82
N ILE A 210 15.34 -11.68 17.38
CA ILE A 210 15.47 -10.89 18.61
C ILE A 210 14.90 -9.49 18.42
N PHE A 211 15.22 -8.84 17.30
CA PHE A 211 14.66 -7.53 16.95
C PHE A 211 13.13 -7.58 16.84
N THR A 212 12.58 -8.62 16.21
CA THR A 212 11.13 -8.83 16.09
C THR A 212 10.47 -9.01 17.47
N VAL A 213 11.12 -9.68 18.42
CA VAL A 213 10.64 -9.77 19.82
C VAL A 213 10.58 -8.40 20.47
N VAL A 214 11.64 -7.59 20.35
CA VAL A 214 11.68 -6.23 20.90
C VAL A 214 10.58 -5.35 20.29
N CYS A 215 10.41 -5.41 18.96
CA CYS A 215 9.33 -4.71 18.27
C CYS A 215 7.94 -5.18 18.76
N PHE A 216 7.73 -6.50 18.89
CA PHE A 216 6.45 -7.04 19.33
C PHE A 216 6.10 -6.59 20.75
N ILE A 217 7.06 -6.59 21.68
CA ILE A 217 6.85 -6.06 23.04
C ILE A 217 6.49 -4.57 22.99
N SER A 218 7.18 -3.78 22.17
CA SER A 218 6.85 -2.36 21.97
C SER A 218 5.48 -2.13 21.34
N TRP A 219 4.92 -3.12 20.65
CA TRP A 219 3.62 -3.03 19.98
C TRP A 219 2.44 -3.39 20.89
N ILE A 220 2.66 -4.10 22.01
CA ILE A 220 1.61 -4.54 22.94
C ILE A 220 0.65 -3.40 23.33
N PRO A 221 1.12 -2.19 23.71
CA PRO A 221 0.22 -1.10 24.10
C PRO A 221 -0.68 -0.59 22.97
N ARG A 222 -0.28 -0.78 21.71
CA ARG A 222 -0.99 -0.29 20.51
C ARG A 222 -2.05 -1.25 19.98
N ILE A 223 -2.08 -2.48 20.52
CA ILE A 223 -3.01 -3.53 20.08
C ILE A 223 -4.48 -3.14 20.30
N PRO A 224 -4.90 -2.56 21.46
CA PRO A 224 -6.31 -2.19 21.67
C PRO A 224 -6.85 -1.25 20.59
N PHE A 225 -6.11 -0.20 20.23
CA PHE A 225 -6.48 0.73 19.17
C PHE A 225 -6.59 0.01 17.81
N SER A 226 -5.60 -0.82 17.50
CA SER A 226 -5.58 -1.61 16.26
C SER A 226 -6.78 -2.56 16.15
N VAL A 227 -7.20 -3.18 17.26
CA VAL A 227 -8.38 -4.04 17.31
C VAL A 227 -9.66 -3.26 17.02
N VAL A 228 -9.83 -2.06 17.60
CA VAL A 228 -10.99 -1.20 17.33
C VAL A 228 -11.06 -0.84 15.84
N MET A 229 -9.94 -0.45 15.24
CA MET A 229 -9.88 -0.11 13.82
C MET A 229 -10.17 -1.32 12.92
N LEU A 230 -9.64 -2.49 13.26
CA LEU A 230 -9.90 -3.74 12.54
C LEU A 230 -11.37 -4.15 12.61
N GLN A 231 -11.97 -4.12 13.81
CA GLN A 231 -13.39 -4.42 14.01
C GLN A 231 -14.28 -3.47 13.22
N THR A 232 -14.00 -2.17 13.31
CA THR A 232 -14.73 -1.14 12.56
C THR A 232 -14.64 -1.39 11.06
N SER A 233 -13.44 -1.66 10.55
CA SER A 233 -13.25 -1.99 9.13
C SER A 233 -14.07 -3.21 8.72
N ILE A 234 -14.07 -4.27 9.52
CA ILE A 234 -14.85 -5.48 9.24
C ILE A 234 -16.37 -5.23 9.29
N ASP A 235 -16.85 -4.45 10.25
CA ASP A 235 -18.28 -4.20 10.42
C ASP A 235 -18.84 -3.32 9.29
N VAL A 236 -18.06 -2.33 8.82
CA VAL A 236 -18.40 -1.58 7.61
C VAL A 236 -18.42 -2.49 6.38
N SER A 237 -17.42 -3.36 6.22
CA SER A 237 -17.41 -4.35 5.13
C SER A 237 -18.59 -5.32 5.17
N LYS A 238 -19.08 -5.72 6.36
CA LYS A 238 -20.30 -6.54 6.51
C LYS A 238 -21.56 -5.77 6.10
N LYS A 239 -21.67 -4.50 6.49
CA LYS A 239 -22.77 -3.62 6.07
C LYS A 239 -22.80 -3.45 4.55
N PHE A 240 -21.62 -3.34 3.92
CA PHE A 240 -21.46 -3.26 2.47
C PHE A 240 -20.86 -4.54 1.90
N GLY A 241 -21.62 -5.64 1.89
CA GLY A 241 -21.13 -6.96 1.43
C GLY A 241 -20.48 -6.97 0.04
N HIS A 242 -20.78 -5.99 -0.81
CA HIS A 242 -20.12 -5.78 -2.11
C HIS A 242 -18.60 -5.54 -2.01
N VAL A 243 -18.08 -5.08 -0.86
CA VAL A 243 -16.63 -4.96 -0.62
C VAL A 243 -15.94 -6.33 -0.73
N TYR A 244 -16.58 -7.39 -0.24
CA TYR A 244 -16.05 -8.75 -0.37
C TYR A 244 -16.11 -9.27 -1.81
N ILE A 245 -17.10 -8.86 -2.60
CA ILE A 245 -17.16 -9.20 -4.02
C ILE A 245 -16.00 -8.53 -4.77
N VAL A 246 -15.72 -7.25 -4.48
CA VAL A 246 -14.57 -6.54 -5.07
C VAL A 246 -13.25 -7.24 -4.70
N SER A 247 -13.10 -7.65 -3.44
CA SER A 247 -11.96 -8.43 -2.98
C SER A 247 -11.83 -9.77 -3.70
N LEU A 248 -12.92 -10.53 -3.83
CA LEU A 248 -12.94 -11.83 -4.49
C LEU A 248 -12.60 -11.70 -5.98
N VAL A 249 -13.23 -10.75 -6.68
CA VAL A 249 -12.95 -10.47 -8.10
C VAL A 249 -11.50 -10.03 -8.27
N GLY A 250 -11.01 -9.13 -7.42
CA GLY A 250 -9.62 -8.70 -7.41
C GLY A 250 -8.64 -9.85 -7.19
N GLY A 251 -8.92 -10.74 -6.24
CA GLY A 251 -8.13 -11.93 -5.95
C GLY A 251 -8.12 -12.93 -7.11
N VAL A 252 -9.27 -13.20 -7.73
CA VAL A 252 -9.36 -14.08 -8.90
C VAL A 252 -8.60 -13.50 -10.09
N LEU A 253 -8.75 -12.20 -10.36
CA LEU A 253 -7.99 -11.51 -11.41
C LEU A 253 -6.49 -11.58 -11.13
N ALA A 254 -6.07 -11.38 -9.88
CA ALA A 254 -4.67 -11.50 -9.49
C ALA A 254 -4.12 -12.91 -9.69
N THR A 255 -4.88 -13.95 -9.33
CA THR A 255 -4.49 -15.34 -9.57
C THR A 255 -4.41 -15.65 -11.06
N ALA A 256 -5.38 -15.18 -11.86
CA ALA A 256 -5.36 -15.36 -13.30
C ALA A 256 -4.15 -14.67 -13.94
N LEU A 257 -3.82 -13.44 -13.50
CA LEU A 257 -2.61 -12.73 -13.94
C LEU A 257 -1.33 -13.44 -13.50
N GLY A 258 -1.29 -13.96 -12.27
CA GLY A 258 -0.18 -14.77 -11.77
C GLY A 258 0.02 -16.04 -12.61
N ALA A 259 -1.06 -16.75 -12.94
CA ALA A 259 -1.02 -17.93 -13.80
C ALA A 259 -0.53 -17.58 -15.21
N TRP A 260 -1.06 -16.51 -15.81
CA TRP A 260 -0.62 -16.04 -17.11
C TRP A 260 0.87 -15.67 -17.10
N PHE A 261 1.34 -15.02 -16.04
CA PHE A 261 2.75 -14.70 -15.88
C PHE A 261 3.64 -15.93 -15.74
N SER A 262 3.25 -16.87 -14.87
CA SER A 262 3.98 -18.13 -14.68
C SER A 262 4.14 -18.89 -16.00
N VAL A 263 3.07 -18.99 -16.79
CA VAL A 263 3.13 -19.65 -18.10
C VAL A 263 4.00 -18.85 -19.08
N THR A 264 3.86 -17.53 -19.11
CA THR A 264 4.64 -16.66 -20.02
C THR A 264 6.13 -16.74 -19.71
N LEU A 265 6.50 -16.74 -18.43
CA LEU A 265 7.88 -16.86 -17.98
C LEU A 265 8.51 -18.16 -18.48
N VAL A 266 7.84 -19.31 -18.23
CA VAL A 266 8.34 -20.61 -18.71
C VAL A 266 8.39 -20.63 -20.24
N ALA A 267 7.38 -20.10 -20.92
CA ALA A 267 7.34 -20.06 -22.37
C ALA A 267 8.49 -19.23 -22.98
N VAL A 268 8.94 -18.17 -22.31
CA VAL A 268 10.13 -17.38 -22.73
C VAL A 268 11.40 -18.24 -22.65
N TYR A 269 11.59 -18.99 -21.55
CA TYR A 269 12.70 -19.95 -21.45
C TYR A 269 12.62 -21.02 -22.54
N VAL A 270 11.47 -21.67 -22.69
CA VAL A 270 11.28 -22.72 -23.71
C VAL A 270 11.57 -22.22 -25.12
N LYS A 271 11.19 -20.98 -25.46
CA LYS A 271 11.36 -20.45 -26.82
C LYS A 271 12.77 -19.92 -27.11
N TYR A 272 13.44 -19.30 -26.14
CA TYR A 272 14.64 -18.49 -26.41
C TYR A 272 15.90 -18.95 -25.68
N GLU A 273 15.81 -19.88 -24.73
CA GLU A 273 16.96 -20.40 -24.00
C GLU A 273 17.91 -21.12 -24.98
N PRO A 274 19.19 -20.75 -25.02
CA PRO A 274 20.19 -21.44 -25.84
C PRO A 274 20.49 -22.83 -25.28
N GLY A 275 20.82 -23.77 -26.16
CA GLY A 275 21.11 -25.16 -25.80
C GLY A 275 20.61 -26.12 -26.87
N ALA A 276 20.29 -27.35 -26.49
CA ALA A 276 19.69 -28.37 -27.35
C ALA A 276 18.20 -28.08 -27.65
N ASN A 277 17.84 -26.82 -27.85
CA ASN A 277 16.47 -26.37 -27.99
C ASN A 277 15.98 -26.50 -29.45
N PRO A 278 14.94 -27.33 -29.73
CA PRO A 278 14.39 -27.50 -31.08
C PRO A 278 13.83 -26.21 -31.70
N ALA A 279 13.46 -25.22 -30.88
CA ALA A 279 13.00 -23.92 -31.36
C ALA A 279 14.13 -23.12 -32.04
N CYS A 280 15.39 -23.38 -31.68
CA CYS A 280 16.56 -22.72 -32.26
C CYS A 280 16.98 -23.34 -33.59
N SER A 281 16.84 -24.66 -33.74
CA SER A 281 17.26 -25.39 -34.95
C SER A 281 16.29 -25.25 -36.12
N THR A 282 15.02 -24.92 -35.84
CA THR A 282 13.95 -24.77 -36.85
C THR A 282 13.85 -23.35 -37.42
N GLY A 283 14.73 -22.42 -37.06
CA GLY A 283 14.74 -21.04 -37.56
C GLY A 283 13.56 -20.18 -37.05
N ALA A 284 12.71 -20.71 -36.17
CA ALA A 284 11.54 -20.03 -35.62
C ALA A 284 11.85 -19.13 -34.40
N GLY A 285 13.08 -19.15 -33.89
CA GLY A 285 13.53 -18.30 -32.78
C GLY A 285 15.04 -18.07 -32.83
N GLY A 286 15.46 -16.80 -32.89
CA GLY A 286 16.88 -16.47 -32.71
C GLY A 286 17.23 -16.59 -31.23
N CYS A 287 17.65 -17.77 -30.78
CA CYS A 287 17.98 -18.03 -29.38
C CYS A 287 19.18 -17.21 -28.92
N SER A 288 19.09 -16.66 -27.72
CA SER A 288 20.11 -15.81 -27.15
C SER A 288 19.81 -15.57 -25.67
N SER A 289 20.80 -15.80 -24.80
CA SER A 289 20.68 -15.46 -23.37
C SER A 289 20.33 -13.98 -23.17
N ALA A 290 20.84 -13.09 -24.03
CA ALA A 290 20.52 -11.66 -23.97
C ALA A 290 19.03 -11.38 -24.26
N LYS A 291 18.41 -12.13 -25.18
CA LYS A 291 16.96 -12.02 -25.45
C LYS A 291 16.14 -12.57 -24.30
N VAL A 292 16.53 -13.71 -23.73
CA VAL A 292 15.87 -14.27 -22.54
C VAL A 292 15.88 -13.23 -21.42
N ILE A 293 17.07 -12.71 -21.07
CA ILE A 293 17.22 -11.69 -20.02
C ILE A 293 16.38 -10.45 -20.33
N GLY A 294 16.47 -9.90 -21.55
CA GLY A 294 15.72 -8.72 -21.94
C GLY A 294 14.21 -8.90 -21.87
N LEU A 295 13.70 -10.06 -22.32
CA LEU A 295 12.27 -10.40 -22.23
C LEU A 295 11.84 -10.61 -20.77
N LEU A 296 12.65 -11.30 -19.95
CA LEU A 296 12.37 -11.51 -18.53
C LEU A 296 12.28 -10.17 -17.78
N VAL A 297 13.19 -9.24 -18.04
CA VAL A 297 13.14 -7.88 -17.47
C VAL A 297 11.85 -7.18 -17.87
N PHE A 298 11.49 -7.21 -19.15
CA PHE A 298 10.27 -6.58 -19.64
C PHE A 298 9.00 -7.20 -19.02
N ILE A 299 8.84 -8.53 -19.04
CA ILE A 299 7.65 -9.19 -18.50
C ILE A 299 7.55 -9.02 -16.98
N THR A 300 8.69 -8.99 -16.27
CA THR A 300 8.71 -8.79 -14.82
C THR A 300 8.31 -7.35 -14.46
N PHE A 301 8.84 -6.36 -15.19
CA PHE A 301 8.41 -4.97 -15.04
C PHE A 301 6.92 -4.79 -15.35
N ALA A 302 6.45 -5.35 -16.47
CA ALA A 302 5.04 -5.30 -16.85
C ALA A 302 4.16 -5.90 -15.74
N MET A 303 4.57 -7.03 -15.14
CA MET A 303 3.83 -7.64 -14.06
C MET A 303 3.87 -6.88 -12.75
N TYR A 304 4.99 -6.27 -12.37
CA TYR A 304 5.01 -5.37 -11.21
C TYR A 304 4.00 -4.24 -11.42
N TRP A 305 3.99 -3.62 -12.60
CA TRP A 305 3.09 -2.51 -12.87
C TRP A 305 1.61 -2.93 -12.92
N ILE A 306 1.28 -4.02 -13.63
CA ILE A 306 -0.10 -4.54 -13.71
C ILE A 306 -0.61 -4.98 -12.33
N SER A 307 0.22 -5.64 -11.52
CA SER A 307 -0.17 -6.09 -10.18
C SER A 307 -0.37 -4.92 -9.22
N GLU A 308 0.52 -3.93 -9.24
CA GLU A 308 0.37 -2.70 -8.45
C GLU A 308 -0.87 -1.90 -8.89
N PHE A 309 -1.10 -1.79 -10.19
CA PHE A 309 -2.30 -1.14 -10.73
C PHE A 309 -3.57 -1.85 -10.26
N LEU A 310 -3.62 -3.18 -10.30
CA LEU A 310 -4.77 -3.95 -9.83
C LEU A 310 -5.00 -3.74 -8.33
N LYS A 311 -3.96 -3.86 -7.51
CA LYS A 311 -4.00 -3.64 -6.05
C LYS A 311 -4.51 -2.25 -5.71
N ASN A 312 -3.96 -1.22 -6.34
CA ASN A 312 -4.32 0.18 -6.10
C ASN A 312 -5.73 0.51 -6.63
N THR A 313 -6.15 -0.11 -7.74
CA THR A 313 -7.53 0.02 -8.22
C THR A 313 -8.53 -0.54 -7.22
N ILE A 314 -8.26 -1.73 -6.65
CA ILE A 314 -9.08 -2.33 -5.58
C ILE A 314 -9.13 -1.39 -4.38
N HIS A 315 -7.98 -0.85 -3.95
CA HIS A 315 -7.90 0.11 -2.86
C HIS A 315 -8.80 1.33 -3.12
N VAL A 316 -8.69 2.00 -4.27
CA VAL A 316 -9.52 3.18 -4.60
C VAL A 316 -11.01 2.85 -4.63
N ILE A 317 -11.40 1.69 -5.18
CA ILE A 317 -12.81 1.27 -5.19
C ILE A 317 -13.35 1.13 -3.77
N ILE A 318 -12.59 0.48 -2.89
CA ILE A 318 -12.97 0.24 -1.51
C ILE A 318 -12.97 1.55 -0.72
N SER A 319 -11.97 2.42 -0.91
CA SER A 319 -11.95 3.76 -0.34
C SER A 319 -13.18 4.59 -0.73
N GLY A 320 -13.69 4.43 -1.95
CA GLY A 320 -14.96 5.06 -2.35
C GLY A 320 -16.17 4.58 -1.53
N VAL A 321 -16.20 3.29 -1.16
CA VAL A 321 -17.24 2.70 -0.31
C VAL A 321 -17.14 3.21 1.12
N TYR A 322 -15.95 3.15 1.71
CA TYR A 322 -15.71 3.63 3.08
C TYR A 322 -15.90 5.14 3.21
N GLY A 323 -15.52 5.91 2.18
CA GLY A 323 -15.83 7.33 2.09
C GLY A 323 -17.34 7.59 2.11
N SER A 324 -18.11 6.82 1.33
CA SER A 324 -19.57 6.95 1.32
C SER A 324 -20.20 6.59 2.67
N TRP A 325 -19.67 5.58 3.36
CA TRP A 325 -20.10 5.23 4.72
C TRP A 325 -19.79 6.34 5.73
N TYR A 326 -18.58 6.91 5.65
CA TYR A 326 -18.13 7.93 6.58
C TYR A 326 -18.94 9.22 6.42
N PHE A 327 -19.02 9.76 5.20
CA PHE A 327 -19.63 11.06 4.92
C PHE A 327 -21.13 11.03 4.65
N CYS A 328 -21.70 9.89 4.24
CA CYS A 328 -23.10 9.77 3.84
C CYS A 328 -23.80 8.60 4.56
N SER A 329 -23.55 8.42 5.86
CA SER A 329 -24.05 7.29 6.67
C SER A 329 -25.58 7.11 6.58
N ASN A 330 -26.32 8.22 6.53
CA ASN A 330 -27.79 8.28 6.53
C ASN A 330 -28.44 8.21 5.13
N ASN A 331 -27.71 8.55 4.06
CA ASN A 331 -28.22 8.53 2.69
C ASN A 331 -27.16 7.98 1.72
N PRO A 332 -26.81 6.67 1.84
CA PRO A 332 -25.82 6.05 0.98
C PRO A 332 -26.31 6.01 -0.47
N PRO A 333 -25.45 6.28 -1.47
CA PRO A 333 -25.80 6.13 -2.87
C PRO A 333 -26.32 4.71 -3.19
N LYS A 334 -27.30 4.58 -4.08
CA LYS A 334 -27.89 3.26 -4.43
C LYS A 334 -26.89 2.30 -5.12
N ASN A 335 -25.79 2.80 -5.68
CA ASN A 335 -24.79 2.01 -6.44
C ASN A 335 -23.33 2.41 -6.09
N ILE A 336 -23.00 2.54 -4.80
CA ILE A 336 -21.68 3.06 -4.35
C ILE A 336 -20.51 2.34 -5.02
N THR A 337 -20.47 1.00 -4.94
CA THR A 337 -19.33 0.21 -5.45
C THR A 337 -19.17 0.35 -6.97
N ARG A 338 -20.28 0.32 -7.72
CA ARG A 338 -20.26 0.48 -9.18
C ARG A 338 -19.87 1.90 -9.58
N GLY A 339 -20.34 2.92 -8.85
CA GLY A 339 -19.96 4.31 -9.05
C GLY A 339 -18.47 4.53 -8.77
N ALA A 340 -17.95 3.97 -7.68
CA ALA A 340 -16.54 3.99 -7.34
C ALA A 340 -15.70 3.29 -8.42
N ALA A 341 -16.08 2.07 -8.82
CA ALA A 341 -15.41 1.33 -9.89
C ALA A 341 -15.40 2.10 -11.22
N ARG A 342 -16.52 2.71 -11.61
CA ARG A 342 -16.58 3.54 -12.81
C ARG A 342 -15.61 4.71 -12.73
N ARG A 343 -15.57 5.45 -11.61
CA ARG A 343 -14.65 6.58 -11.44
C ARG A 343 -13.18 6.13 -11.46
N SER A 344 -12.85 5.04 -10.77
CA SER A 344 -11.50 4.47 -10.75
C SER A 344 -11.01 4.03 -12.12
N LEU A 345 -11.87 3.36 -12.91
CA LEU A 345 -11.52 2.80 -14.22
C LEU A 345 -11.62 3.80 -15.39
N THR A 346 -12.11 5.02 -15.14
CA THR A 346 -12.22 6.06 -16.18
C THR A 346 -11.42 7.30 -15.78
N TYR A 347 -11.98 8.14 -14.93
CA TYR A 347 -11.44 9.47 -14.62
C TYR A 347 -10.13 9.42 -13.82
N SER A 348 -10.00 8.44 -12.93
CA SER A 348 -8.80 8.25 -12.09
C SER A 348 -7.84 7.20 -12.63
N PHE A 349 -8.13 6.59 -13.79
CA PHE A 349 -7.32 5.50 -14.36
C PHE A 349 -5.85 5.91 -14.56
N GLY A 350 -5.63 7.09 -15.14
CA GLY A 350 -4.28 7.64 -15.36
C GLY A 350 -3.53 7.88 -14.05
N SER A 351 -4.19 8.45 -13.04
CA SER A 351 -3.58 8.74 -11.74
C SER A 351 -3.25 7.48 -10.94
N ILE A 352 -4.12 6.46 -10.99
CA ILE A 352 -3.87 5.14 -10.39
C ILE A 352 -2.69 4.47 -11.10
N SER A 353 -2.66 4.53 -12.43
CA SER A 353 -1.55 4.02 -13.25
C SER A 353 -0.22 4.71 -12.89
N LEU A 354 -0.21 6.05 -12.78
CA LEU A 354 1.00 6.82 -12.46
C LEU A 354 1.55 6.47 -11.07
N GLY A 355 0.70 6.43 -10.04
CA GLY A 355 1.18 6.04 -8.71
C GLY A 355 1.69 4.59 -8.65
N SER A 356 1.06 3.69 -9.41
CA SER A 356 1.50 2.29 -9.52
C SER A 356 2.80 2.13 -10.31
N LEU A 357 3.04 2.99 -11.31
CA LEU A 357 4.28 3.03 -12.09
C LEU A 357 5.48 3.36 -11.21
N VAL A 358 5.36 4.34 -10.31
CA VAL A 358 6.46 4.73 -9.41
C VAL A 358 6.88 3.54 -8.55
N VAL A 359 5.91 2.82 -7.97
CA VAL A 359 6.20 1.61 -7.16
C VAL A 359 6.82 0.51 -8.02
N ALA A 360 6.32 0.30 -9.23
CA ALA A 360 6.88 -0.71 -10.14
C ALA A 360 8.34 -0.42 -10.54
N ILE A 361 8.68 0.83 -10.82
CA ILE A 361 10.06 1.26 -11.10
C ILE A 361 10.96 0.99 -9.90
N ILE A 362 10.52 1.35 -8.69
CA ILE A 362 11.30 1.13 -7.46
C ILE A 362 11.52 -0.36 -7.21
N ASN A 363 10.49 -1.19 -7.37
CA ASN A 363 10.61 -2.66 -7.25
C ASN A 363 11.58 -3.24 -8.28
N MET A 364 11.55 -2.76 -9.52
CA MET A 364 12.50 -3.15 -10.56
C MET A 364 13.94 -2.73 -10.23
N LEU A 365 14.15 -1.51 -9.73
CA LEU A 365 15.46 -1.04 -9.27
C LEU A 365 15.99 -1.87 -8.11
N ARG A 366 15.12 -2.25 -7.16
CA ARG A 366 15.47 -3.13 -6.04
C ARG A 366 15.89 -4.51 -6.53
N GLN A 367 15.17 -5.07 -7.49
CA GLN A 367 15.51 -6.36 -8.09
C GLN A 367 16.85 -6.28 -8.84
N ALA A 368 17.05 -5.23 -9.63
CA ALA A 368 18.31 -5.01 -10.35
C ALA A 368 19.51 -4.88 -9.40
N CYS A 369 19.37 -4.12 -8.31
CA CYS A 369 20.42 -3.99 -7.29
C CYS A 369 20.68 -5.32 -6.56
N SER A 370 19.65 -6.11 -6.29
CA SER A 370 19.81 -7.45 -5.70
C SER A 370 20.60 -8.39 -6.61
N ILE A 371 20.31 -8.38 -7.91
CA ILE A 371 21.01 -9.19 -8.92
C ILE A 371 22.46 -8.74 -9.06
N ALA A 372 22.71 -7.44 -9.19
CA ALA A 372 24.05 -6.88 -9.27
C ALA A 372 24.89 -7.23 -8.03
N ARG A 373 24.29 -7.15 -6.84
CA ARG A 373 24.97 -7.52 -5.59
C ARG A 373 25.34 -9.00 -5.54
N GLN A 374 24.48 -9.88 -6.07
CA GLN A 374 24.77 -11.31 -6.12
C GLN A 374 25.92 -11.63 -7.08
N GLN A 375 26.03 -10.89 -8.18
CA GLN A 375 27.16 -11.01 -9.11
C GLN A 375 28.47 -10.50 -8.49
N GLU A 376 28.46 -9.34 -7.84
CA GLU A 376 29.65 -8.77 -7.21
C GLU A 376 30.09 -9.51 -5.93
N ALA A 377 29.15 -10.15 -5.22
CA ALA A 377 29.51 -11.03 -4.12
C ALA A 377 30.38 -12.22 -4.59
N ASN A 378 30.22 -12.65 -5.84
CA ASN A 378 31.03 -13.71 -6.45
C ASN A 378 32.36 -13.18 -7.04
N SER A 379 32.44 -11.88 -7.39
CA SER A 379 33.64 -11.24 -7.95
C SER A 379 34.68 -10.86 -6.87
N GLY A 380 34.28 -10.80 -5.60
CA GLY A 380 35.14 -10.45 -4.47
C GLY A 380 35.39 -8.95 -4.31
N ASN A 381 34.71 -8.08 -5.08
CA ASN A 381 34.87 -6.63 -4.97
C ASN A 381 34.11 -6.07 -3.75
N PHE A 382 34.81 -5.97 -2.62
CA PHE A 382 34.25 -5.51 -1.35
C PHE A 382 33.66 -4.09 -1.42
N VAL A 383 34.29 -3.17 -2.16
CA VAL A 383 33.83 -1.79 -2.31
C VAL A 383 32.53 -1.72 -3.11
N ALA A 384 32.44 -2.47 -4.22
CA ALA A 384 31.22 -2.55 -5.01
C ALA A 384 30.05 -3.16 -4.20
N ASN A 385 30.32 -4.19 -3.40
CA ASN A 385 29.31 -4.82 -2.55
C ASN A 385 28.77 -3.86 -1.47
N ILE A 386 29.64 -3.06 -0.84
CA ILE A 386 29.20 -2.02 0.12
C ILE A 386 28.37 -0.95 -0.58
N ALA A 387 28.82 -0.44 -1.73
CA ALA A 387 28.08 0.59 -2.47
C ALA A 387 26.69 0.10 -2.89
N LEU A 388 26.58 -1.14 -3.38
CA LEU A 388 25.30 -1.77 -3.72
C LEU A 388 24.43 -2.01 -2.48
N CYS A 389 25.02 -2.30 -1.31
CA CYS A 389 24.29 -2.40 -0.05
C CYS A 389 23.66 -1.05 0.35
N VAL A 390 24.44 0.04 0.30
CA VAL A 390 23.93 1.39 0.59
C VAL A 390 22.83 1.79 -0.39
N LEU A 391 23.03 1.53 -1.68
CA LEU A 391 22.02 1.79 -2.71
C LEU A 391 20.73 1.01 -2.45
N GLN A 392 20.83 -0.28 -2.06
CA GLN A 392 19.69 -1.10 -1.69
C GLN A 392 18.93 -0.51 -0.48
N CYS A 393 19.64 0.02 0.52
CA CYS A 393 19.04 0.68 1.67
C CYS A 393 18.30 1.97 1.26
N LEU A 394 18.90 2.81 0.39
CA LEU A 394 18.27 4.04 -0.09
C LEU A 394 17.01 3.74 -0.91
N ILE A 395 17.07 2.76 -1.81
CA ILE A 395 15.90 2.25 -2.54
C ILE A 395 14.86 1.68 -1.57
N GLY A 396 15.31 1.03 -0.49
CA GLY A 396 14.49 0.57 0.64
C GLY A 396 13.65 1.69 1.25
N ILE A 397 14.29 2.79 1.62
CA ILE A 397 13.65 3.97 2.22
C ILE A 397 12.71 4.64 1.22
N LEU A 398 13.15 4.78 -0.04
CA LEU A 398 12.33 5.38 -1.10
C LEU A 398 11.05 4.58 -1.35
N ASP A 399 11.17 3.26 -1.44
CA ASP A 399 10.03 2.34 -1.59
C ASP A 399 9.02 2.51 -0.45
N TRP A 400 9.51 2.50 0.79
CA TRP A 400 8.67 2.70 1.97
C TRP A 400 7.93 4.05 1.92
N ALA A 401 8.64 5.13 1.62
CA ALA A 401 8.07 6.47 1.56
C ALA A 401 7.02 6.60 0.44
N VAL A 402 7.30 6.08 -0.76
CA VAL A 402 6.35 6.12 -1.88
C VAL A 402 5.13 5.26 -1.61
N GLN A 403 5.29 4.04 -1.09
CA GLN A 403 4.15 3.18 -0.75
C GLN A 403 3.28 3.81 0.34
N PHE A 404 3.90 4.43 1.34
CA PHE A 404 3.19 5.16 2.40
C PHE A 404 2.34 6.29 1.83
N ILE A 405 2.94 7.18 1.02
CA ILE A 405 2.22 8.30 0.41
C ILE A 405 1.13 7.80 -0.52
N ASN A 406 1.43 6.79 -1.35
CA ASN A 406 0.48 6.22 -2.31
C ASN A 406 -0.79 5.71 -1.62
N ARG A 407 -0.64 4.98 -0.52
CA ARG A 407 -1.75 4.40 0.23
C ARG A 407 -2.79 5.47 0.61
N TYR A 408 -2.35 6.59 1.16
CA TYR A 408 -3.27 7.67 1.55
C TYR A 408 -3.66 8.59 0.39
N ALA A 409 -2.77 8.77 -0.60
CA ALA A 409 -3.08 9.55 -1.80
C ALA A 409 -4.18 8.89 -2.64
N PHE A 410 -4.17 7.56 -2.76
CA PHE A 410 -5.23 6.83 -3.46
C PHE A 410 -6.57 6.90 -2.74
N SER A 411 -6.59 6.84 -1.40
CA SER A 411 -7.79 7.14 -0.62
C SER A 411 -8.31 8.55 -0.90
N TYR A 412 -7.43 9.56 -1.00
CA TYR A 412 -7.81 10.92 -1.37
C TYR A 412 -8.35 11.00 -2.81
N ILE A 413 -7.73 10.31 -3.78
CA ILE A 413 -8.20 10.24 -5.17
C ILE A 413 -9.60 9.61 -5.24
N ALA A 414 -9.88 8.58 -4.43
CA ALA A 414 -11.20 7.94 -4.38
C ALA A 414 -12.32 8.89 -3.94
N LEU A 415 -12.00 9.82 -3.03
CA LEU A 415 -12.93 10.82 -2.52
C LEU A 415 -13.11 11.98 -3.50
N TYR A 416 -12.00 12.59 -3.96
CA TYR A 416 -12.02 13.89 -4.65
C TYR A 416 -11.72 13.84 -6.16
N GLY A 417 -11.25 12.72 -6.69
CA GLY A 417 -10.96 12.57 -8.12
C GLY A 417 -9.84 13.48 -8.66
N LYS A 418 -8.90 13.93 -7.81
CA LYS A 418 -7.74 14.73 -8.24
C LYS A 418 -6.68 13.87 -8.96
N GLY A 419 -5.78 14.53 -9.69
CA GLY A 419 -4.58 13.88 -10.26
C GLY A 419 -3.62 13.38 -9.18
N TYR A 420 -2.70 12.49 -9.54
CA TYR A 420 -1.82 11.81 -8.57
C TYR A 420 -0.93 12.77 -7.78
N ILE A 421 -0.19 13.65 -8.46
CA ILE A 421 0.73 14.59 -7.78
C ILE A 421 -0.02 15.59 -6.88
N PRO A 422 -1.11 16.25 -7.33
CA PRO A 422 -1.91 17.09 -6.45
C PRO A 422 -2.51 16.33 -5.25
N ALA A 423 -2.97 15.09 -5.44
CA ALA A 423 -3.49 14.26 -4.36
C ALA A 423 -2.40 13.91 -3.35
N ALA A 424 -1.22 13.47 -3.80
CA ALA A 424 -0.09 13.16 -2.93
C ALA A 424 0.35 14.37 -2.10
N LYS A 425 0.41 15.56 -2.71
CA LYS A 425 0.71 16.82 -1.99
C LYS A 425 -0.36 17.14 -0.94
N ALA A 426 -1.64 17.06 -1.31
CA ALA A 426 -2.74 17.34 -0.40
C ALA A 426 -2.77 16.35 0.78
N THR A 427 -2.54 15.07 0.51
CA THR A 427 -2.41 14.03 1.53
C THR A 427 -1.23 14.31 2.47
N TRP A 428 -0.07 14.69 1.95
CA TRP A 428 1.10 15.02 2.77
C TRP A 428 0.84 16.23 3.68
N THR A 429 0.18 17.26 3.15
CA THR A 429 -0.27 18.43 3.93
C THR A 429 -1.26 18.00 5.01
N LEU A 430 -2.27 17.18 4.69
CA LEU A 430 -3.23 16.67 5.67
C LEU A 430 -2.56 15.87 6.80
N ILE A 431 -1.60 15.01 6.45
CA ILE A 431 -0.88 14.19 7.45
C ILE A 431 -0.11 15.07 8.42
N LYS A 432 0.60 16.11 7.92
CA LYS A 432 1.41 16.99 8.77
C LYS A 432 0.58 17.98 9.58
N ASP A 433 -0.45 18.55 8.98
CA ASP A 433 -1.22 19.63 9.60
C ASP A 433 -2.22 19.10 10.65
N ARG A 434 -2.68 17.84 10.51
CA ARG A 434 -3.72 17.22 11.36
C ARG A 434 -3.22 16.09 12.24
N GLY A 435 -1.91 15.82 12.29
CA GLY A 435 -1.34 14.79 13.18
C GLY A 435 -1.85 13.36 12.93
N ILE A 436 -2.32 13.06 11.71
CA ILE A 436 -2.81 11.71 11.35
C ILE A 436 -1.68 10.68 11.41
N ASP A 437 -0.43 11.12 11.24
CA ASP A 437 0.75 10.29 11.39
C ASP A 437 0.77 9.56 12.73
N ALA A 438 0.29 10.20 13.82
CA ALA A 438 0.13 9.55 15.11
C ALA A 438 -0.85 8.37 15.05
N LEU A 439 -2.04 8.55 14.46
CA LEU A 439 -3.05 7.48 14.31
C LEU A 439 -2.54 6.34 13.42
N VAL A 440 -1.86 6.69 12.34
CA VAL A 440 -1.27 5.74 11.40
C VAL A 440 -0.19 4.91 12.08
N ASN A 441 0.70 5.54 12.84
CA ASN A 441 1.78 4.86 13.56
C ASN A 441 1.25 4.02 14.75
N GLU A 442 0.10 4.40 15.30
CA GLU A 442 -0.57 3.64 16.36
C GLU A 442 -1.27 2.39 15.81
N CYS A 443 -1.66 2.38 14.53
CA CYS A 443 -2.36 1.25 13.92
C CYS A 443 -1.40 0.16 13.38
N LEU A 444 -1.40 -1.01 14.03
CA LEU A 444 -0.55 -2.15 13.68
C LEU A 444 -1.10 -3.03 12.55
N ILE A 445 -2.29 -2.73 12.01
CA ILE A 445 -2.95 -3.61 11.03
C ILE A 445 -2.15 -3.73 9.73
N GLY A 446 -1.52 -2.64 9.26
CA GLY A 446 -0.63 -2.71 8.09
C GLY A 446 0.49 -3.73 8.26
N PRO A 447 1.37 -3.57 9.28
CA PRO A 447 2.42 -4.54 9.58
C PRO A 447 1.92 -5.97 9.78
N VAL A 448 0.82 -6.18 10.51
CA VAL A 448 0.25 -7.52 10.76
C VAL A 448 -0.17 -8.20 9.46
N LEU A 449 -0.86 -7.48 8.57
CA LEU A 449 -1.29 -8.04 7.28
C LEU A 449 -0.09 -8.36 6.37
N THR A 450 0.96 -7.52 6.39
CA THR A 450 2.21 -7.78 5.66
C THR A 450 2.95 -9.00 6.20
N GLN A 451 2.96 -9.20 7.53
CA GLN A 451 3.54 -10.40 8.15
C GLN A 451 2.79 -11.67 7.71
N GLY A 452 1.46 -11.61 7.66
CA GLY A 452 0.64 -12.69 7.13
C GLY A 452 0.92 -13.01 5.65
N ALA A 453 0.98 -11.98 4.81
CA ALA A 453 1.30 -12.14 3.39
C ALA A 453 2.69 -12.73 3.18
N THR A 454 3.67 -12.31 3.98
CA THR A 454 5.04 -12.84 3.98
C THR A 454 5.08 -14.30 4.42
N ALA A 455 4.29 -14.69 5.44
CA ALA A 455 4.19 -16.08 5.86
C ALA A 455 3.62 -16.98 4.75
N ILE A 456 2.58 -16.53 4.04
CA ILE A 456 2.01 -17.25 2.88
C ILE A 456 3.06 -17.37 1.76
N ALA A 457 3.82 -16.32 1.49
CA ALA A 457 4.92 -16.33 0.52
C ALA A 457 6.00 -17.36 0.88
N TYR A 458 6.41 -17.45 2.15
CA TYR A 458 7.35 -18.46 2.62
C TYR A 458 6.81 -19.88 2.48
N LEU A 459 5.51 -20.10 2.73
CA LEU A 459 4.89 -21.40 2.50
C LEU A 459 4.90 -21.77 1.02
N CYS A 460 4.64 -20.81 0.11
CA CYS A 460 4.76 -21.01 -1.34
C CYS A 460 6.18 -21.36 -1.77
N ALA A 461 7.18 -20.67 -1.23
CA ALA A 461 8.58 -20.95 -1.45
C ALA A 461 8.98 -22.35 -0.95
N LEU A 462 8.49 -22.75 0.23
CA LEU A 462 8.73 -24.07 0.81
C LEU A 462 8.10 -25.17 -0.05
N LEU A 463 6.86 -24.99 -0.51
CA LEU A 463 6.20 -25.93 -1.43
C LEU A 463 7.02 -26.10 -2.72
N ALA A 464 7.50 -25.00 -3.31
CA ALA A 464 8.32 -25.05 -4.51
C ALA A 464 9.63 -25.79 -4.29
N TYR A 465 10.31 -25.54 -3.17
CA TYR A 465 11.54 -26.23 -2.81
C TYR A 465 11.32 -27.74 -2.63
N LEU A 466 10.29 -28.14 -1.86
CA LEU A 466 9.95 -29.55 -1.66
C LEU A 466 9.56 -30.24 -2.96
N TYR A 467 8.76 -29.58 -3.80
CA TYR A 467 8.35 -30.11 -5.09
C TYR A 467 9.56 -30.38 -6.01
N LEU A 468 10.54 -29.46 -6.08
CA LEU A 468 11.75 -29.67 -6.88
C LEU A 468 12.58 -30.86 -6.36
N ILE A 469 12.65 -31.08 -5.05
CA ILE A 469 13.33 -32.24 -4.46
C ILE A 469 12.61 -33.54 -4.83
N PHE A 470 11.28 -33.59 -4.70
CA PHE A 470 10.52 -34.83 -4.90
C PHE A 470 10.29 -35.18 -6.37
N THR A 471 10.23 -34.18 -7.25
CA THR A 471 10.00 -34.40 -8.69
C THR A 471 11.30 -34.50 -9.49
N SER A 472 12.41 -34.00 -8.93
CA SER A 472 13.77 -34.07 -9.48
C SER A 472 13.80 -33.85 -11.02
N PRO A 473 13.31 -32.70 -11.52
CA PRO A 473 13.23 -32.48 -12.96
C PRO A 473 14.63 -32.40 -13.58
N ALA A 474 14.79 -32.93 -14.79
CA ALA A 474 16.08 -33.05 -15.47
C ALA A 474 16.80 -31.70 -15.59
N TYR A 475 16.07 -30.62 -15.91
CA TYR A 475 16.64 -29.28 -16.04
C TYR A 475 17.26 -28.71 -14.75
N ASN A 476 16.90 -29.25 -13.58
CA ASN A 476 17.39 -28.78 -12.28
C ASN A 476 18.25 -29.82 -11.56
N SER A 477 18.88 -30.75 -12.27
CA SER A 477 19.76 -31.77 -11.68
C SER A 477 20.89 -31.17 -10.83
N ASN A 478 21.43 -30.02 -11.29
CA ASN A 478 22.52 -29.30 -10.62
C ASN A 478 22.03 -28.28 -9.59
N GLY A 479 20.71 -28.11 -9.47
CA GLY A 479 20.08 -27.14 -8.56
C GLY A 479 20.14 -25.68 -9.03
N GLU A 480 20.66 -25.38 -10.23
CA GLU A 480 20.87 -24.02 -10.74
C GLU A 480 19.59 -23.19 -10.85
N TYR A 481 18.47 -23.83 -11.20
CA TYR A 481 17.16 -23.17 -11.32
C TYR A 481 16.41 -23.06 -9.98
N THR A 482 16.88 -23.74 -8.93
CA THR A 482 16.23 -23.74 -7.60
C THR A 482 16.04 -22.33 -7.04
N PRO A 483 17.05 -21.45 -7.00
CA PRO A 483 16.89 -20.11 -6.44
C PRO A 483 15.86 -19.28 -7.23
N VAL A 484 15.86 -19.39 -8.56
CA VAL A 484 14.95 -18.65 -9.44
C VAL A 484 13.52 -19.13 -9.23
N VAL A 485 13.27 -20.44 -9.30
CA VAL A 485 11.93 -21.02 -9.14
C VAL A 485 11.35 -20.74 -7.75
N VAL A 486 12.15 -20.90 -6.70
CA VAL A 486 11.72 -20.63 -5.31
C VAL A 486 11.46 -19.13 -5.09
N ALA A 487 12.29 -18.25 -5.64
CA ALA A 487 12.05 -16.80 -5.57
C ALA A 487 10.77 -16.39 -6.30
N PHE A 488 10.50 -16.97 -7.47
CA PHE A 488 9.24 -16.73 -8.19
C PHE A 488 8.04 -17.26 -7.40
N ALA A 489 8.12 -18.44 -6.81
CA ALA A 489 7.06 -18.99 -5.95
C ALA A 489 6.78 -18.11 -4.73
N PHE A 490 7.82 -17.54 -4.12
CA PHE A 490 7.68 -16.55 -3.06
C PHE A 490 6.95 -15.29 -3.56
N LEU A 491 7.38 -14.73 -4.69
CA LEU A 491 6.81 -13.49 -5.23
C LEU A 491 5.33 -13.66 -5.60
N ILE A 492 4.93 -14.74 -6.28
CA ILE A 492 3.52 -14.98 -6.59
C ILE A 492 2.69 -15.14 -5.31
N GLY A 493 3.19 -15.88 -4.32
CA GLY A 493 2.50 -16.07 -3.04
C GLY A 493 2.30 -14.74 -2.30
N LEU A 494 3.34 -13.91 -2.26
CA LEU A 494 3.31 -12.58 -1.63
C LEU A 494 2.31 -11.65 -2.32
N GLN A 495 2.33 -11.60 -3.65
CA GLN A 495 1.46 -10.72 -4.42
C GLN A 495 -0.02 -11.10 -4.28
N ILE A 496 -0.34 -12.40 -4.36
CA ILE A 496 -1.70 -12.87 -4.12
C ILE A 496 -2.16 -12.49 -2.71
N ALA A 497 -1.37 -12.80 -1.69
CA ALA A 497 -1.74 -12.50 -0.31
C ALA A 497 -1.94 -10.99 -0.06
N ASN A 498 -1.07 -10.13 -0.60
CA ASN A 498 -1.22 -8.67 -0.51
C ASN A 498 -2.52 -8.16 -1.13
N ILE A 499 -2.96 -8.74 -2.24
CA ILE A 499 -4.22 -8.34 -2.90
C ILE A 499 -5.42 -8.77 -2.06
N PHE A 500 -5.38 -9.95 -1.45
CA PHE A 500 -6.43 -10.42 -0.54
C PHE A 500 -6.52 -9.60 0.76
N THR A 501 -5.41 -9.06 1.27
CA THR A 501 -5.39 -8.23 2.50
C THR A 501 -5.72 -6.76 2.26
N THR A 502 -5.57 -6.28 1.02
CA THR A 502 -5.84 -4.89 0.62
C THR A 502 -7.21 -4.34 1.07
N PRO A 503 -8.34 -5.08 1.00
CA PRO A 503 -9.65 -4.56 1.43
C PRO A 503 -9.70 -4.08 2.87
N ILE A 504 -9.10 -4.85 3.79
CA ILE A 504 -9.13 -4.55 5.23
C ILE A 504 -8.30 -3.29 5.50
N SER A 505 -7.09 -3.22 4.93
CA SER A 505 -6.20 -2.08 5.09
C SER A 505 -6.80 -0.81 4.46
N SER A 506 -7.37 -0.92 3.25
CA SER A 506 -7.99 0.19 2.53
C SER A 506 -9.10 0.86 3.31
N GLY A 507 -9.92 0.07 4.01
CA GLY A 507 -10.98 0.59 4.86
C GLY A 507 -10.45 1.47 5.99
N ILE A 508 -9.41 1.00 6.68
CA ILE A 508 -8.76 1.71 7.79
C ILE A 508 -8.11 3.00 7.29
N ASP A 509 -7.37 2.93 6.17
CA ASP A 509 -6.70 4.10 5.58
C ASP A 509 -7.69 5.18 5.22
N THR A 510 -8.82 4.77 4.66
CA THR A 510 -9.87 5.69 4.26
C THR A 510 -10.51 6.35 5.46
N ILE A 511 -10.73 5.60 6.56
CA ILE A 511 -11.23 6.18 7.81
C ILE A 511 -10.26 7.24 8.33
N PHE A 512 -8.95 6.98 8.32
CA PHE A 512 -7.96 7.97 8.75
C PHE A 512 -7.93 9.21 7.86
N VAL A 513 -7.94 9.05 6.54
CA VAL A 513 -7.98 10.18 5.61
C VAL A 513 -9.28 10.98 5.72
N ALA A 514 -10.41 10.30 5.89
CA ALA A 514 -11.70 10.95 6.06
C ALA A 514 -11.81 11.69 7.41
N ALA A 515 -11.32 11.07 8.49
CA ALA A 515 -11.24 11.65 9.83
C ALA A 515 -10.41 12.93 9.87
N ALA A 516 -9.31 12.97 9.15
CA ALA A 516 -8.47 14.16 9.09
C ALA A 516 -9.03 15.27 8.22
N PHE A 517 -9.84 14.90 7.24
CA PHE A 517 -10.49 15.87 6.37
C PHE A 517 -11.63 16.58 7.10
N ASP A 518 -12.50 15.82 7.76
CA ASP A 518 -13.67 16.35 8.47
C ASP A 518 -13.91 15.58 9.78
N PRO A 519 -13.17 15.93 10.85
CA PRO A 519 -13.28 15.26 12.13
C PRO A 519 -14.68 15.34 12.75
N GLN A 520 -15.43 16.40 12.44
CA GLN A 520 -16.77 16.62 13.01
C GLN A 520 -17.76 15.54 12.57
N VAL A 521 -17.63 15.01 11.35
CA VAL A 521 -18.48 13.92 10.86
C VAL A 521 -18.31 12.67 11.72
N MET A 522 -17.09 12.33 12.13
CA MET A 522 -16.87 11.18 13.03
C MET A 522 -17.46 11.41 14.42
N ILE A 523 -17.36 12.63 14.95
CA ILE A 523 -17.93 12.96 16.27
C ILE A 523 -19.47 12.90 16.25
N THR A 524 -20.08 13.39 15.17
CA THR A 524 -21.54 13.55 15.07
C THR A 524 -22.26 12.32 14.50
N GLU A 525 -21.75 11.74 13.41
CA GLU A 525 -22.39 10.62 12.71
C GLU A 525 -21.90 9.25 13.20
N HIS A 526 -20.72 9.18 13.84
CA HIS A 526 -20.12 7.94 14.34
C HIS A 526 -19.61 8.04 15.80
N PRO A 527 -20.45 8.50 16.77
CA PRO A 527 -20.01 8.81 18.12
C PRO A 527 -19.43 7.60 18.88
N GLU A 528 -19.94 6.40 18.63
CA GLU A 528 -19.42 5.16 19.24
C GLU A 528 -17.99 4.85 18.79
N LEU A 529 -17.67 5.10 17.52
CA LEU A 529 -16.31 4.89 16.99
C LEU A 529 -15.36 5.90 17.64
N TYR A 530 -15.76 7.18 17.67
CA TYR A 530 -14.97 8.23 18.30
C TYR A 530 -14.69 7.92 19.78
N ALA A 531 -15.72 7.53 20.54
CA ALA A 531 -15.58 7.17 21.96
C ALA A 531 -14.61 6.00 22.16
N LYS A 532 -14.71 4.94 21.34
CA LYS A 532 -13.79 3.78 21.40
C LYS A 532 -12.36 4.16 21.02
N MET A 533 -12.18 5.02 20.02
CA MET A 533 -10.85 5.52 19.63
C MET A 533 -10.22 6.34 20.75
N VAL A 534 -10.96 7.27 21.35
CA VAL A 534 -10.49 8.07 22.49
C VAL A 534 -10.17 7.20 23.71
N ALA A 535 -11.00 6.19 24.01
CA ALA A 535 -10.78 5.29 25.13
C ALA A 535 -9.53 4.41 24.96
N THR A 536 -9.18 4.06 23.72
CA THR A 536 -8.02 3.20 23.43
C THR A 536 -6.75 4.00 23.11
N TYR A 537 -6.89 5.23 22.64
CA TYR A 537 -5.78 6.15 22.37
C TYR A 537 -6.23 7.61 22.67
N PRO A 538 -6.05 8.11 23.90
CA PRO A 538 -6.55 9.45 24.29
C PRO A 538 -5.98 10.61 23.46
N HIS A 539 -4.77 10.45 22.91
CA HIS A 539 -4.15 11.42 22.01
C HIS A 539 -4.91 11.64 20.69
N VAL A 540 -5.89 10.78 20.36
CA VAL A 540 -6.85 10.99 19.27
C VAL A 540 -7.51 12.36 19.35
N GLN A 541 -7.80 12.87 20.56
CA GLN A 541 -8.42 14.18 20.75
C GLN A 541 -7.52 15.31 20.26
N GLN A 542 -6.20 15.20 20.46
CA GLN A 542 -5.24 16.22 20.04
C GLN A 542 -5.11 16.24 18.50
N ALA A 543 -5.16 15.09 17.84
CA ALA A 543 -5.10 14.99 16.38
C ALA A 543 -6.40 15.45 15.69
N ILE A 544 -7.56 15.23 16.32
CA ILE A 544 -8.88 15.57 15.75
C ILE A 544 -9.24 17.05 15.99
N HIS A 545 -8.76 17.66 17.07
CA HIS A 545 -9.03 19.07 17.41
C HIS A 545 -7.92 20.04 17.00
N ALA A 546 -6.78 19.55 16.46
CA ALA A 546 -5.75 20.37 15.82
C ALA A 546 -6.14 20.72 14.39
#